data_AF-A0A965CCL3-F1
#
_entry.id   AF-A0A965CCL3-F1
#
_cell.length_a   1.000
_cell.length_b   1.000
_cell.length_c   1.000
_cell.angle_alpha   90.00
_cell.angle_beta   90.00
_cell.angle_gamma   90.00
#
_symmetry.space_group_name_H-M   'P 1'
#
loop_
_entity.id
_entity.type
_entity.pdbx_description
1 polymer ?
#
loop_
_entity_poly.entity_id
_entity_poly.type
_entity_poly.pdbx_seq_one_letter_code
_entity_poly.pdbx_strand_id
1 'polypeptide(L)'
;MLCRASYAETVFNLSGSEIVFLLVVGLVVLGPERLPGVLRTVGKTYGDLRRMARGFEQEMKSGFEQPIKDLRETAEGIKKTAFGEIDPEPSPPMRPEQAVRPPDSPQDGPDA
;
A
#
# COMPACT_ATOMS: atom_id res chain seq x y z
N MET A 1 11.78 36.84 1.90
CA MET A 1 11.89 35.45 1.42
C MET A 1 10.82 34.49 1.96
N LEU A 2 10.10 34.83 3.05
CA LEU A 2 9.05 33.96 3.63
C LEU A 2 7.72 33.89 2.84
N CYS A 3 7.51 34.76 1.83
CA CYS A 3 6.26 34.80 1.06
C CYS A 3 6.03 33.58 0.15
N ARG A 4 7.08 32.82 -0.21
CA ARG A 4 6.93 31.71 -1.18
C ARG A 4 6.63 30.35 -0.53
N ALA A 5 7.01 30.15 0.73
CA ALA A 5 6.83 28.89 1.44
C ALA A 5 5.37 28.68 1.91
N SER A 6 4.69 29.77 2.31
CA SER A 6 3.27 29.70 2.70
C SER A 6 2.34 29.37 1.54
N TYR A 7 2.73 29.72 0.30
CA TYR A 7 1.93 29.41 -0.88
C TYR A 7 1.83 27.90 -1.09
N ALA A 8 2.91 27.15 -0.85
CA ALA A 8 2.95 25.70 -1.06
C ALA A 8 2.02 24.92 -0.10
N GLU A 9 1.92 25.28 1.18
CA GLU A 9 1.03 24.57 2.11
C GLU A 9 -0.46 24.91 1.88
N THR A 10 -0.79 26.14 1.48
CA THR A 10 -2.17 26.49 1.11
C THR A 10 -2.57 25.86 -0.25
N VAL A 11 -1.69 25.84 -1.24
CA VAL A 11 -2.02 25.33 -2.60
C VAL A 11 -2.20 23.82 -2.70
N PHE A 12 -1.76 23.03 -1.72
CA PHE A 12 -1.95 21.57 -1.71
C PHE A 12 -3.23 21.10 -1.00
N ASN A 13 -4.05 22.03 -0.50
CA ASN A 13 -5.45 21.73 -0.15
C ASN A 13 -6.29 21.79 -1.42
N LEU A 14 -6.24 20.74 -2.24
CA LEU A 14 -7.05 20.56 -3.46
C LEU A 14 -8.55 20.46 -3.11
N SER A 15 -9.12 21.59 -2.69
CA SER A 15 -10.54 21.83 -2.56
C SER A 15 -11.10 22.21 -3.93
N GLY A 16 -12.41 22.02 -4.14
CA GLY A 16 -13.06 22.31 -5.43
C GLY A 16 -12.84 23.76 -5.92
N SER A 17 -12.74 24.72 -5.00
CA SER A 17 -12.44 26.13 -5.30
C SER A 17 -11.06 26.33 -5.91
N GLU A 18 -10.05 25.57 -5.45
CA GLU A 18 -8.67 25.70 -5.91
C GLU A 18 -8.49 25.18 -7.34
N ILE A 19 -9.18 24.07 -7.68
CA ILE A 19 -9.21 23.55 -9.06
C ILE A 19 -9.82 24.56 -10.01
N VAL A 20 -10.92 25.21 -9.61
CA VAL A 20 -11.55 26.27 -10.43
C VAL A 20 -10.58 27.45 -10.60
N PHE A 21 -9.90 27.88 -9.54
CA PHE A 21 -8.91 28.95 -9.63
C PHE A 21 -7.76 28.61 -10.59
N LEU A 22 -7.18 27.41 -10.50
CA LEU A 22 -6.12 26.95 -11.42
C LEU A 22 -6.61 26.82 -12.86
N LEU A 23 -7.85 26.37 -13.08
CA LEU A 23 -8.45 26.36 -14.42
C LEU A 23 -8.55 27.78 -14.99
N VAL A 24 -9.04 28.74 -14.21
CA VAL A 24 -9.14 30.14 -14.68
C VAL A 24 -7.75 30.70 -15.01
N VAL A 25 -6.76 30.51 -14.14
CA VAL A 25 -5.38 30.96 -14.37
C VAL A 25 -4.80 30.30 -15.63
N GLY A 26 -4.96 28.97 -15.76
CA GLY A 26 -4.51 28.22 -16.93
C GLY A 26 -5.18 28.69 -18.23
N LEU A 27 -6.48 28.98 -18.19
CA LEU A 27 -7.25 29.51 -19.32
C LEU A 27 -6.80 30.92 -19.72
N VAL A 28 -6.45 31.79 -18.77
CA VAL A 28 -5.96 33.14 -19.08
C VAL A 28 -4.54 33.12 -19.64
N VAL A 29 -3.65 32.32 -19.05
CA VAL A 29 -2.24 32.26 -19.44
C VAL A 29 -2.05 31.54 -20.77
N LEU A 30 -2.69 30.37 -20.94
CA LEU A 30 -2.54 29.54 -22.13
C LEU A 30 -3.60 29.85 -23.19
N GLY A 31 -4.79 30.27 -22.78
CA GLY A 31 -5.94 30.50 -23.64
C GLY A 31 -6.93 29.31 -23.65
N PRO A 32 -8.26 29.55 -23.66
CA PRO A 32 -9.28 28.50 -23.70
C PRO A 32 -9.22 27.63 -24.96
N GLU A 33 -8.75 28.17 -26.08
CA GLU A 33 -8.62 27.41 -27.33
C GLU A 33 -7.37 26.53 -27.38
N ARG A 34 -6.29 26.91 -26.65
CA ARG A 34 -4.99 26.22 -26.67
C ARG A 34 -4.96 25.06 -25.69
N LEU A 35 -5.59 25.21 -24.52
CA LEU A 35 -5.66 24.17 -23.47
C LEU A 35 -6.19 22.82 -23.99
N PRO A 36 -7.33 22.73 -24.70
CA PRO A 36 -7.84 21.46 -25.22
C PRO A 36 -6.97 20.93 -26.38
N GLY A 37 -6.22 21.78 -27.09
CA GLY A 37 -5.21 21.35 -28.06
C GLY A 37 -4.05 20.62 -27.39
N VAL A 38 -3.46 21.22 -26.35
CA VAL A 38 -2.35 20.62 -25.58
C VAL A 38 -2.78 19.33 -24.90
N LEU A 39 -3.96 19.31 -24.25
CA LEU A 39 -4.49 18.10 -23.64
C LEU A 39 -4.71 16.97 -24.65
N ARG A 40 -5.16 17.28 -25.87
CA ARG A 40 -5.30 16.26 -26.94
C ARG A 40 -3.95 15.70 -27.36
N THR A 41 -2.93 16.54 -27.50
CA THR A 41 -1.58 16.09 -27.87
C THR A 41 -0.96 15.24 -26.77
N VAL A 42 -0.95 15.72 -25.53
CA VAL A 42 -0.44 14.98 -24.36
C VAL A 42 -1.24 13.70 -24.15
N GLY A 43 -2.56 13.77 -24.26
CA GLY A 43 -3.46 12.63 -24.11
C GLY A 43 -3.25 11.57 -25.19
N LYS A 44 -2.99 11.97 -26.43
CA LYS A 44 -2.64 11.05 -27.52
C LYS A 44 -1.33 10.35 -27.23
N THR A 45 -0.26 11.09 -26.90
CA THR A 45 1.04 10.52 -26.55
C THR A 45 0.97 9.60 -25.33
N TYR A 46 0.24 10.00 -24.29
CA TYR A 46 0.02 9.19 -23.11
C TYR A 46 -0.81 7.93 -23.43
N GLY A 47 -1.81 8.06 -24.30
CA GLY A 47 -2.63 6.95 -24.77
C GLY A 47 -1.82 5.93 -25.56
N ASP A 48 -0.94 6.41 -26.45
CA ASP A 48 -0.02 5.58 -27.23
C ASP A 48 0.97 4.86 -26.29
N LEU A 49 1.55 5.58 -25.32
CA LEU A 49 2.41 5.00 -24.29
C LEU A 49 1.67 3.95 -23.45
N ARG A 50 0.42 4.22 -23.04
CA ARG A 50 -0.41 3.26 -22.30
C ARG A 50 -0.77 2.04 -23.13
N ARG A 51 -0.91 2.19 -24.46
CA ARG A 51 -1.20 1.09 -25.38
C ARG A 51 0.02 0.22 -25.58
N MET A 52 1.19 0.82 -25.74
CA MET A 52 2.49 0.13 -25.73
C MET A 52 2.70 -0.59 -24.40
N ALA A 53 2.52 0.09 -23.27
CA ALA A 53 2.65 -0.50 -21.94
C ALA A 53 1.71 -1.70 -21.73
N ARG A 54 0.48 -1.65 -22.25
CA ARG A 54 -0.45 -2.80 -22.22
C ARG A 54 0.02 -3.96 -23.10
N GLY A 55 0.62 -3.68 -24.26
CA GLY A 55 1.25 -4.70 -25.10
C GLY A 55 2.43 -5.37 -24.39
N PHE A 56 3.32 -4.56 -23.80
CA PHE A 56 4.42 -5.06 -22.96
C PHE A 56 3.92 -5.84 -21.75
N GLU A 57 2.87 -5.37 -21.07
CA GLU A 57 2.28 -6.08 -19.93
C GLU A 57 1.66 -7.41 -20.37
N GLN A 58 1.10 -7.50 -21.57
CA GLN A 58 0.53 -8.74 -22.11
C GLN A 58 1.63 -9.73 -22.54
N GLU A 59 2.69 -9.26 -23.19
CA GLU A 59 3.87 -10.06 -23.53
C GLU A 59 4.64 -10.48 -22.28
N MET A 60 4.86 -9.55 -21.34
CA MET A 60 5.45 -9.84 -20.05
C MET A 60 4.54 -10.77 -19.26
N LYS A 61 3.22 -10.63 -19.22
CA LYS A 61 2.36 -11.57 -18.48
C LYS A 61 2.43 -12.98 -19.08
N SER A 62 2.46 -13.12 -20.40
CA SER A 62 2.71 -14.42 -21.03
C SER A 62 4.12 -14.96 -20.76
N GLY A 63 5.14 -14.10 -20.67
CA GLY A 63 6.52 -14.47 -20.34
C GLY A 63 6.83 -14.61 -18.84
N PHE A 64 6.02 -13.99 -17.98
CA PHE A 64 6.16 -13.95 -16.52
C PHE A 64 5.22 -14.93 -15.82
N GLU A 65 4.12 -15.39 -16.43
CA GLU A 65 3.28 -16.41 -15.81
C GLU A 65 4.04 -17.71 -15.53
N GLN A 66 4.99 -18.10 -16.40
CA GLN A 66 5.86 -19.24 -16.12
C GLN A 66 6.83 -18.98 -14.96
N PRO A 67 7.70 -17.95 -14.98
CA PRO A 67 8.64 -17.71 -13.90
C PRO A 67 7.96 -17.26 -12.60
N ILE A 68 6.80 -16.61 -12.60
CA ILE A 68 6.07 -16.31 -11.35
C ILE A 68 5.56 -17.60 -10.71
N LYS A 69 5.08 -18.56 -11.52
CA LYS A 69 4.64 -19.86 -11.03
C LYS A 69 5.83 -20.66 -10.49
N ASP A 70 6.95 -20.67 -11.20
CA ASP A 70 8.19 -21.32 -10.77
C ASP A 70 8.82 -20.64 -9.54
N LEU A 71 8.80 -19.31 -9.46
CA LEU A 71 9.25 -18.56 -8.27
C LEU A 71 8.34 -18.83 -7.08
N ARG A 72 7.02 -18.93 -7.29
CA ARG A 72 6.06 -19.23 -6.22
C ARG A 72 6.23 -20.66 -5.73
N GLU A 73 6.45 -21.61 -6.62
CA GLU A 73 6.73 -23.01 -6.30
C GLU A 73 8.11 -23.17 -5.62
N THR A 74 9.13 -22.44 -6.08
CA THR A 74 10.46 -22.37 -5.44
C THR A 74 10.37 -21.71 -4.07
N ALA A 75 9.61 -20.62 -3.92
CA ALA A 75 9.40 -19.95 -2.65
C ALA A 75 8.56 -20.80 -1.68
N GLU A 76 7.59 -21.56 -2.17
CA GLU A 76 6.85 -22.56 -1.38
C GLU A 76 7.73 -23.75 -1.01
N GLY A 77 8.61 -24.21 -1.91
CA GLY A 77 9.60 -25.26 -1.65
C GLY A 77 10.61 -24.84 -0.60
N ILE A 78 11.21 -23.65 -0.74
CA ILE A 78 12.07 -23.02 0.26
C ILE A 78 11.30 -22.76 1.54
N LYS A 79 10.03 -22.33 1.48
CA LYS A 79 9.22 -22.18 2.69
C LYS A 79 9.02 -23.53 3.38
N LYS A 80 8.72 -24.59 2.64
CA LYS A 80 8.47 -25.91 3.21
C LYS A 80 9.73 -26.56 3.76
N THR A 81 10.91 -26.27 3.21
CA THR A 81 12.19 -26.75 3.74
C THR A 81 12.78 -25.84 4.82
N ALA A 82 12.64 -24.52 4.71
CA ALA A 82 13.16 -23.56 5.70
C ALA A 82 12.21 -23.35 6.90
N PHE A 83 10.90 -23.44 6.70
CA PHE A 83 9.89 -23.40 7.78
C PHE A 83 9.38 -24.79 8.16
N GLY A 84 9.76 -25.85 7.42
CA GLY A 84 9.58 -27.24 7.86
C GLY A 84 10.47 -27.62 9.05
N GLU A 85 11.42 -26.74 9.40
CA GLU A 85 12.30 -26.86 10.57
C GLU A 85 12.10 -25.72 11.58
N ILE A 86 10.99 -24.99 11.48
CA ILE A 86 10.49 -24.18 12.59
C ILE A 86 9.22 -24.87 13.06
N ASP A 87 9.39 -25.78 14.02
CA ASP A 87 8.34 -26.16 14.96
C ASP A 87 7.57 -24.89 15.32
N PRO A 88 6.26 -24.76 14.97
CA PRO A 88 5.42 -23.88 15.72
C PRO A 88 5.32 -24.52 17.09
N GLU A 89 6.25 -24.19 18.00
CA GLU A 89 6.00 -24.37 19.42
C GLU A 89 4.63 -23.72 19.65
N PRO A 90 3.62 -24.50 20.04
CA PRO A 90 2.30 -23.95 20.27
C PRO A 90 2.48 -23.01 21.44
N SER A 91 2.55 -21.71 21.15
CA SER A 91 2.55 -20.68 22.18
C SER A 91 1.36 -21.01 23.09
N PRO A 92 1.59 -21.30 24.38
CA PRO A 92 0.51 -21.66 25.28
C PRO A 92 -0.55 -20.56 25.16
N PRO A 93 -1.85 -20.92 25.16
CA PRO A 93 -2.89 -19.91 25.13
C PRO A 93 -2.54 -18.90 26.22
N MET A 94 -2.46 -17.62 25.86
CA MET A 94 -2.38 -16.53 26.82
C MET A 94 -3.56 -16.69 27.78
N ARG A 95 -3.33 -17.44 28.85
CA ARG A 95 -4.16 -17.43 30.03
C ARG A 95 -3.80 -16.11 30.68
N PRO A 96 -4.73 -15.15 30.78
CA PRO A 96 -4.43 -13.88 31.40
C PRO A 96 -3.82 -14.15 32.76
N GLU A 97 -2.67 -13.54 32.96
CA GLU A 97 -2.03 -13.30 34.23
C GLU A 97 -3.06 -12.73 35.22
N GLN A 98 -3.76 -13.61 35.94
CA GLN A 98 -4.55 -13.28 37.12
C GLN A 98 -4.83 -14.58 37.89
N ALA A 99 -3.89 -14.95 38.76
CA ALA A 99 -4.15 -15.38 40.14
C ALA A 99 -2.86 -15.96 40.74
N VAL A 100 -1.80 -15.15 40.81
CA VAL A 100 -0.81 -15.34 41.87
C VAL A 100 -1.43 -14.78 43.14
N ARG A 101 -2.06 -15.64 43.95
CA ARG A 101 -2.10 -15.47 45.41
C ARG A 101 -1.14 -16.52 45.97
N PRO A 102 -0.03 -16.15 46.63
CA PRO A 102 0.84 -17.09 47.33
C PRO A 102 0.30 -17.36 48.76
N PRO A 103 0.92 -18.22 49.59
CA PRO A 103 0.51 -19.59 49.87
C PRO A 103 -0.02 -19.79 51.31
N ASP A 104 -0.61 -20.97 51.54
CA ASP A 104 -0.82 -21.66 52.83
C ASP A 104 -1.44 -20.95 54.04
N SER A 105 -2.59 -21.47 54.47
CA SER A 105 -2.83 -21.74 55.88
C SER A 105 -3.24 -23.20 56.03
N PRO A 106 -2.48 -24.03 56.77
CA PRO A 106 -2.94 -25.36 57.18
C PRO A 106 -4.19 -25.25 58.05
N GLN A 107 -5.31 -25.82 57.62
CA GLN A 107 -6.40 -26.15 58.54
C GLN A 107 -6.39 -27.65 58.77
N ASP A 108 -5.65 -27.97 59.82
CA ASP A 108 -5.69 -29.17 60.64
C ASP A 108 -7.10 -29.42 61.20
N GLY A 109 -7.48 -30.69 61.38
CA GLY A 109 -8.60 -31.10 62.24
C GLY A 109 -9.65 -32.03 61.62
N PRO A 110 -9.63 -33.33 61.97
CA PRO A 110 -10.78 -34.22 61.86
C PRO A 110 -11.47 -34.38 63.22
N ASP A 111 -12.64 -33.75 63.41
CA ASP A 111 -13.39 -33.90 64.66
C ASP A 111 -14.84 -33.37 64.57
N ALA A 112 -15.78 -34.26 64.21
CA ALA A 112 -17.10 -34.47 64.85
C ALA A 112 -18.01 -35.36 63.97
#